data_AF-A0A2P8C7V2-F1
#
_entry.id   AF-A0A2P8C7V2-F1
#
_cell.length_a   1.000
_cell.length_b   1.000
_cell.length_c   1.000
_cell.angle_alpha   90.00
_cell.angle_beta   90.00
_cell.angle_gamma   90.00
#
_symmetry.space_group_name_H-M   'P 1'
#
loop_
_entity.id
_entity.type
_entity.pdbx_description
1 polymer ?
#
loop_
_entity_poly.entity_id
_entity_poly.type
_entity_poly.pdbx_seq_one_letter_code
_entity_poly.pdbx_strand_id
1 'polypeptide(L)'
;MKQPQRKYVVGVIAIFMGIVSLPCCVEPFTPHVKKYSDLLVVDGTLTDEPGSQVVTVSRTSDYSEAEFLPENGCVVTILDDQGNIYPFNGKGDGKYVAEFYQGDLKYGRAYMLRVIAGSGDVYESDYQVLKPAPPIDSVTARYETKVTAENTRGLKGYQFFVNTSDPTNNTRYYRWSAEETWEYHAPYEVVFMWDGTLHFFSFPDNRSTCWKTSDIPAIYTATTRDMSEDRLTNVKLSFVSTGSERLKWRYSLLVTEYSLSAESYEFWNGLEKQTQKTGGLYEAQPYMIEGNISCVSTPDEVVLGFFCVSGVSKKRIFVGPAPDPVYEMVCNLDKIGPRNPIEDYPESAYPVYLTGTLLPGGGYAMAASERRCFDCLERGGTNVKPDFWED
;
A
#
# COMPACT_ATOMS: atom_id res chain seq x y z
N MET A 1 2.97 19.47 -77.28
CA MET A 1 3.50 19.38 -75.90
C MET A 1 2.35 19.08 -74.94
N LYS A 2 2.23 17.84 -74.46
CA LYS A 2 1.53 17.44 -73.21
C LYS A 2 1.39 15.91 -73.20
N GLN A 3 2.21 15.24 -72.39
CA GLN A 3 1.96 13.96 -71.71
C GLN A 3 3.32 13.33 -71.31
N PRO A 4 3.80 13.62 -70.09
CA PRO A 4 4.38 12.50 -69.33
C PRO A 4 4.06 12.50 -67.82
N GLN A 5 3.30 13.46 -67.27
CA GLN A 5 3.13 13.56 -65.80
C GLN A 5 2.15 12.54 -65.19
N ARG A 6 1.19 12.00 -65.94
CA ARG A 6 0.13 11.14 -65.37
C ARG A 6 0.60 9.74 -64.97
N LYS A 7 1.64 9.20 -65.61
CA LYS A 7 2.16 7.85 -65.31
C LYS A 7 2.98 7.80 -64.01
N TYR A 8 3.70 8.88 -63.69
CA TYR A 8 4.47 8.97 -62.45
C TYR A 8 3.56 9.18 -61.22
N VAL A 9 2.49 9.96 -61.35
CA VAL A 9 1.53 10.17 -60.24
C VAL A 9 0.77 8.88 -59.89
N VAL A 10 0.37 8.08 -60.88
CA VAL A 10 -0.30 6.79 -60.64
C VAL A 10 0.66 5.77 -60.02
N GLY A 11 1.93 5.74 -60.44
CA GLY A 11 2.96 4.89 -59.84
C GLY A 11 3.27 5.26 -58.39
N VAL A 12 3.33 6.55 -58.07
CA VAL A 12 3.56 7.03 -56.69
C VAL A 12 2.35 6.76 -55.79
N ILE A 13 1.12 6.92 -56.29
CA ILE A 13 -0.11 6.60 -55.53
C ILE A 13 -0.22 5.09 -55.28
N ALA A 14 0.15 4.23 -56.23
CA ALA A 14 0.15 2.78 -56.06
C ALA A 14 1.19 2.31 -55.03
N ILE A 15 2.37 2.95 -54.99
CA ILE A 15 3.41 2.68 -53.99
C ILE A 15 2.96 3.20 -52.60
N PHE A 16 2.31 4.37 -52.53
CA PHE A 16 1.78 4.90 -51.28
C PHE A 16 0.59 4.08 -50.73
N MET A 17 -0.23 3.50 -51.60
CA MET A 17 -1.38 2.67 -51.22
C MET A 17 -0.95 1.23 -50.83
N GLY A 18 0.19 0.74 -51.33
CA GLY A 18 0.77 -0.55 -50.93
C GLY A 18 1.51 -0.53 -49.59
N ILE A 19 1.99 0.64 -49.13
CA ILE A 19 2.67 0.79 -47.83
C ILE A 19 1.66 0.89 -46.67
N VAL A 20 0.43 1.33 -46.93
CA VAL A 20 -0.63 1.50 -45.90
C VAL A 20 -1.34 0.18 -45.53
N SER A 21 -1.04 -0.93 -46.21
CA SER A 21 -1.77 -2.19 -46.09
C SER A 21 -0.99 -3.34 -45.43
N LEU A 22 0.07 -3.06 -44.68
CA LEU A 22 0.59 -4.05 -43.72
C LEU A 22 -0.25 -3.99 -42.45
N PRO A 23 -1.14 -4.97 -42.17
CA PRO A 23 -1.82 -5.05 -40.90
C PRO A 23 -0.76 -5.30 -39.83
N CYS A 24 -0.42 -4.27 -39.07
CA CYS A 24 0.36 -4.41 -37.84
C CYS A 24 -0.57 -5.01 -36.77
N CYS A 25 -1.02 -6.24 -36.99
CA CYS A 25 -1.60 -7.04 -35.93
C CYS A 25 -0.42 -7.69 -35.22
N VAL A 26 -0.01 -7.08 -34.10
CA VAL A 26 0.79 -7.81 -33.12
C VAL A 26 -0.12 -8.93 -32.62
N GLU A 27 0.15 -10.17 -33.01
CA GLU A 27 -0.53 -11.31 -32.40
C GLU A 27 -0.13 -11.34 -30.92
N PRO A 28 -1.10 -11.23 -29.98
CA PRO A 28 -0.78 -11.36 -28.58
C PRO A 28 -0.20 -12.76 -28.35
N PHE A 29 1.07 -12.81 -27.98
CA PHE A 29 1.72 -14.05 -27.59
C PHE A 29 1.12 -14.48 -26.26
N THR A 30 0.26 -15.50 -26.28
CA THR A 30 -0.21 -16.18 -25.08
C THR A 30 0.70 -17.38 -24.83
N PRO A 31 1.71 -17.27 -23.94
CA PRO A 31 2.57 -18.40 -23.62
C PRO A 31 1.72 -19.56 -23.10
N HIS A 32 1.98 -20.77 -23.61
CA HIS A 32 1.47 -21.99 -22.96
C HIS A 32 2.26 -22.22 -21.67
N VAL A 33 1.78 -21.64 -20.57
CA VAL A 33 2.35 -21.84 -19.24
C VAL A 33 1.95 -23.23 -18.76
N LYS A 34 2.93 -24.07 -18.34
CA LYS A 34 2.63 -25.29 -17.58
C LYS A 34 1.83 -24.88 -16.34
N LYS A 35 0.69 -25.53 -16.06
CA LYS A 35 -0.16 -25.27 -14.88
C LYS A 35 0.68 -25.25 -13.59
N TYR A 36 0.98 -24.06 -13.06
CA TYR A 36 1.52 -23.83 -11.71
C TYR A 36 0.36 -23.46 -10.76
N SER A 37 -0.78 -24.14 -10.89
CA SER A 37 -2.07 -23.58 -10.50
C SER A 37 -2.49 -23.84 -9.04
N ASP A 38 -1.60 -24.21 -8.12
CA ASP A 38 -1.99 -24.48 -6.71
C ASP A 38 -0.82 -24.55 -5.71
N LEU A 39 0.14 -23.62 -5.78
CA LEU A 39 1.26 -23.60 -4.83
C LEU A 39 0.81 -22.97 -3.50
N LEU A 40 1.24 -23.53 -2.37
CA LEU A 40 1.08 -22.90 -1.07
C LEU A 40 1.96 -21.64 -0.99
N VAL A 41 1.39 -20.56 -0.48
CA VAL A 41 2.08 -19.30 -0.20
C VAL A 41 1.94 -19.01 1.29
N VAL A 42 3.07 -18.80 1.97
CA VAL A 42 3.10 -18.49 3.40
C VAL A 42 3.87 -17.19 3.64
N ASP A 43 3.19 -16.20 4.22
CA ASP A 43 3.80 -14.94 4.63
C ASP A 43 3.67 -14.78 6.15
N GLY A 44 4.81 -14.72 6.84
CA GLY A 44 4.86 -14.54 8.28
C GLY A 44 6.07 -13.74 8.71
N THR A 45 5.85 -12.73 9.54
CA THR A 45 6.93 -11.99 10.21
C THR A 45 6.67 -12.01 11.70
N LEU A 46 7.58 -12.62 12.47
CA LEU A 46 7.60 -12.55 13.92
C LEU A 46 8.53 -11.39 14.35
N THR A 47 8.00 -10.44 15.12
CA THR A 47 8.78 -9.33 15.66
C THR A 47 9.10 -9.48 17.14
N ASP A 48 9.97 -8.62 17.69
CA ASP A 48 10.20 -8.48 19.13
C ASP A 48 9.13 -7.63 19.85
N GLU A 49 8.10 -7.17 19.13
CA GLU A 49 6.97 -6.47 19.74
C GLU A 49 5.98 -7.47 20.36
N PRO A 50 5.62 -7.30 21.64
CA PRO A 50 4.57 -8.11 22.24
C PRO A 50 3.20 -7.77 21.64
N GLY A 51 2.28 -8.71 21.72
CA GLY A 51 0.92 -8.62 21.23
C GLY A 51 0.63 -9.57 20.07
N SER A 52 -0.38 -9.22 19.28
CA SER A 52 -0.89 -10.02 18.17
C SER A 52 0.10 -10.11 17.01
N GLN A 53 0.61 -11.32 16.76
CA GLN A 53 1.43 -11.68 15.61
C GLN A 53 0.59 -12.44 14.58
N VAL A 54 0.83 -12.22 13.30
CA VAL A 54 -0.01 -12.75 12.21
C VAL A 54 0.82 -13.54 11.21
N VAL A 55 0.31 -14.70 10.82
CA VAL A 55 0.79 -15.50 9.68
C VAL A 55 -0.35 -15.62 8.67
N THR A 56 -0.07 -15.37 7.40
CA THR A 56 -1.02 -15.51 6.31
C THR A 56 -0.65 -16.72 5.45
N VAL A 57 -1.64 -17.57 5.19
CA VAL A 57 -1.51 -18.76 4.35
C VAL A 57 -2.53 -18.66 3.21
N SER A 58 -2.06 -18.82 1.98
CA SER A 58 -2.86 -18.71 0.77
C SER A 58 -2.39 -19.67 -0.32
N ARG A 59 -3.10 -19.71 -1.44
CA ARG A 59 -2.73 -20.43 -2.66
C ARG A 59 -2.51 -19.46 -3.81
N THR A 60 -1.67 -19.85 -4.77
CA THR A 60 -1.50 -19.09 -6.02
C THR A 60 -2.77 -19.16 -6.87
N SER A 61 -3.21 -18.04 -7.44
CA SER A 61 -4.28 -18.02 -8.44
C SER A 61 -3.75 -18.27 -9.85
N ASP A 62 -4.66 -18.50 -10.79
CA ASP A 62 -4.31 -18.53 -12.21
C ASP A 62 -3.82 -17.15 -12.67
N TYR A 63 -2.90 -17.12 -13.63
CA TYR A 63 -2.40 -15.87 -14.21
C TYR A 63 -3.49 -15.06 -14.90
N SER A 64 -4.49 -15.73 -15.49
CA SER A 64 -5.60 -15.08 -16.19
C SER A 64 -6.63 -14.45 -15.25
N GLU A 65 -6.70 -14.92 -14.00
CA GLU A 65 -7.64 -14.48 -12.97
C GLU A 65 -6.87 -14.25 -11.66
N ALA A 66 -6.33 -13.04 -11.50
CA ALA A 66 -5.65 -12.63 -10.28
C ALA A 66 -6.68 -12.47 -9.14
N GLU A 67 -6.68 -13.41 -8.20
CA GLU A 67 -7.52 -13.40 -7.01
C GLU A 67 -6.69 -13.84 -5.79
N PHE A 68 -6.96 -13.26 -4.62
CA PHE A 68 -6.38 -13.77 -3.38
C PHE A 68 -7.14 -15.02 -2.93
N LEU A 69 -6.47 -16.17 -2.91
CA LEU A 69 -7.07 -17.45 -2.53
C LEU A 69 -6.62 -17.86 -1.12
N PRO A 70 -7.39 -17.56 -0.06
CA PRO A 70 -7.00 -17.88 1.31
C PRO A 70 -7.05 -19.39 1.61
N GLU A 71 -6.04 -19.91 2.30
CA GLU A 71 -6.02 -21.29 2.79
C GLU A 71 -6.44 -21.30 4.27
N ASN A 72 -7.68 -21.69 4.53
CA ASN A 72 -8.25 -21.78 5.87
C ASN A 72 -8.18 -23.22 6.42
N GLY A 73 -8.15 -23.36 7.74
CA GLY A 73 -8.18 -24.68 8.40
C GLY A 73 -6.82 -25.35 8.60
N CYS A 74 -5.71 -24.65 8.33
CA CYS A 74 -4.37 -25.12 8.65
C CYS A 74 -4.13 -25.15 10.16
N VAL A 75 -3.23 -26.02 10.61
CA VAL A 75 -2.62 -25.93 11.94
C VAL A 75 -1.32 -25.16 11.80
N VAL A 76 -1.30 -23.92 12.29
CA VAL A 76 -0.13 -23.02 12.22
C VAL A 76 0.50 -22.90 13.60
N THR A 77 1.80 -23.13 13.69
CA THR A 77 2.58 -23.04 14.93
C THR A 77 3.93 -22.41 14.68
N ILE A 78 4.40 -21.58 15.62
CA ILE A 78 5.81 -21.19 15.71
C ILE A 78 6.46 -22.04 16.80
N LEU A 79 7.69 -22.51 16.56
CA LEU A 79 8.50 -23.20 17.54
C LEU A 79 9.79 -22.41 17.77
N ASP A 80 10.29 -22.42 19.00
CA ASP A 80 11.64 -21.90 19.30
C ASP A 80 12.68 -23.02 19.46
N ASP A 81 13.95 -22.63 19.50
CA ASP A 81 15.10 -23.53 19.69
C ASP A 81 15.16 -24.23 21.07
N GLN A 82 14.21 -23.98 21.97
CA GLN A 82 14.04 -24.70 23.23
C GLN A 82 12.91 -25.73 23.19
N GLY A 83 12.18 -25.81 22.09
CA GLY A 83 11.01 -26.66 21.94
C GLY A 83 9.74 -26.08 22.52
N ASN A 84 9.68 -24.77 22.83
CA ASN A 84 8.41 -24.13 23.14
C ASN A 84 7.58 -24.01 21.86
N ILE A 85 6.26 -24.14 21.99
CA ILE A 85 5.31 -24.16 20.86
C ILE A 85 4.28 -23.06 21.07
N TYR A 86 4.14 -22.20 20.08
CA TYR A 86 3.20 -21.08 20.05
C TYR A 86 2.13 -21.33 18.98
N PRO A 87 0.94 -21.83 19.37
CA PRO A 87 -0.12 -22.13 18.42
C PRO A 87 -0.86 -20.87 17.96
N PHE A 88 -1.14 -20.81 16.66
CA PHE A 88 -1.92 -19.73 16.07
C PHE A 88 -3.38 -20.16 15.83
N ASN A 89 -4.30 -19.23 16.03
CA ASN A 89 -5.73 -19.44 15.82
C ASN A 89 -6.17 -18.82 14.48
N GLY A 90 -6.86 -19.60 13.65
CA GLY A 90 -7.42 -19.10 12.39
C GLY A 90 -8.50 -18.02 12.62
N LYS A 91 -8.44 -16.94 11.83
CA LYS A 91 -9.38 -15.80 11.86
C LYS A 91 -10.18 -15.63 10.56
N GLY A 92 -10.04 -16.55 9.61
CA GLY A 92 -10.59 -16.42 8.26
C GLY A 92 -9.63 -15.68 7.34
N ASP A 93 -9.97 -15.61 6.05
CA ASP A 93 -9.16 -14.97 5.00
C ASP A 93 -7.69 -15.41 4.99
N GLY A 94 -7.42 -16.66 5.37
CA GLY A 94 -6.06 -17.22 5.39
C GLY A 94 -5.20 -16.67 6.52
N LYS A 95 -5.77 -15.90 7.45
CA LYS A 95 -5.03 -15.29 8.58
C LYS A 95 -5.08 -16.17 9.81
N TYR A 96 -3.92 -16.36 10.42
CA TYR A 96 -3.70 -17.07 11.66
C TYR A 96 -3.04 -16.12 12.65
N VAL A 97 -3.52 -16.09 13.89
CA VAL A 97 -3.11 -15.09 14.89
C VAL A 97 -2.74 -15.74 16.22
N ALA A 98 -1.64 -15.31 16.82
CA ALA A 98 -1.23 -15.67 18.17
C ALA A 98 -0.79 -14.42 18.95
N GLU A 99 -1.01 -14.44 20.26
CA GLU A 99 -0.51 -13.41 21.18
C GLU A 99 0.86 -13.83 21.70
N PHE A 100 1.84 -12.93 21.61
CA PHE A 100 3.18 -13.11 22.19
C PHE A 100 3.41 -12.13 23.33
N TYR A 101 4.03 -12.60 24.40
CA TYR A 101 4.44 -11.77 25.52
C TYR A 101 5.94 -11.54 25.48
N GLN A 102 6.42 -10.53 26.22
CA GLN A 102 7.84 -10.18 26.24
C GLN A 102 8.76 -11.32 26.71
N GLY A 103 8.23 -12.29 27.47
CA GLY A 103 8.97 -13.50 27.87
C GLY A 103 9.15 -14.53 26.75
N ASP A 104 8.36 -14.46 25.69
CA ASP A 104 8.36 -15.41 24.57
C ASP A 104 9.35 -14.99 23.47
N LEU A 105 9.66 -13.69 23.41
CA LEU A 105 10.49 -13.06 22.38
C LEU A 105 11.84 -12.66 22.96
N LYS A 106 12.91 -13.44 22.67
CA LYS A 106 14.25 -13.20 23.22
C LYS A 106 15.30 -13.10 22.13
N TYR A 107 16.10 -12.04 22.19
CA TYR A 107 17.25 -11.90 21.28
C TYR A 107 18.20 -13.08 21.40
N GLY A 108 18.70 -13.55 20.25
CA GLY A 108 19.56 -14.72 20.14
C GLY A 108 18.82 -16.07 20.11
N ARG A 109 17.51 -16.10 20.37
CA ARG A 109 16.68 -17.30 20.12
C ARG A 109 16.40 -17.45 18.64
N ALA A 110 16.37 -18.69 18.18
CA ALA A 110 15.89 -19.02 16.86
C ALA A 110 14.44 -19.52 16.91
N TYR A 111 13.64 -19.11 15.92
CA TYR A 111 12.26 -19.52 15.75
C TYR A 111 12.04 -20.08 14.35
N MET A 112 11.18 -21.08 14.22
CA MET A 112 10.75 -21.64 12.94
C MET A 112 9.22 -21.68 12.86
N LEU A 113 8.69 -21.53 11.66
CA LEU A 113 7.28 -21.70 11.37
C LEU A 113 7.00 -23.13 10.92
N ARG A 114 5.87 -23.66 11.36
CA ARG A 114 5.33 -24.94 10.91
C ARG A 114 3.86 -24.81 10.58
N VAL A 115 3.47 -25.26 9.39
CA VAL A 115 2.10 -25.24 8.86
C VAL A 115 1.71 -26.64 8.45
N ILE A 116 0.59 -27.14 8.97
CA ILE A 116 -0.02 -28.39 8.50
C ILE A 116 -1.29 -28.03 7.73
N ALA A 117 -1.32 -28.31 6.43
CA ALA A 117 -2.46 -28.02 5.57
C ALA A 117 -3.62 -28.99 5.82
N GLY A 118 -4.82 -28.65 5.33
CA GLY A 118 -5.99 -29.52 5.42
C GLY A 118 -5.82 -30.88 4.70
N SER A 119 -4.93 -30.93 3.70
CA SER A 119 -4.52 -32.17 3.02
C SER A 119 -3.70 -33.12 3.91
N GLY A 120 -3.11 -32.61 4.99
CA GLY A 120 -2.15 -33.31 5.84
C GLY A 120 -0.69 -33.03 5.48
N ASP A 121 -0.41 -32.25 4.42
CA ASP A 121 0.95 -31.84 4.07
C ASP A 121 1.56 -30.92 5.14
N VAL A 122 2.86 -31.09 5.37
CA VAL A 122 3.59 -30.39 6.43
C VAL A 122 4.65 -29.51 5.81
N TYR A 123 4.60 -28.23 6.15
CA TYR A 123 5.50 -27.20 5.66
C TYR A 123 6.26 -26.61 6.84
N GLU A 124 7.59 -26.51 6.70
CA GLU A 124 8.47 -26.01 7.75
C GLU A 124 9.42 -24.96 7.17
N SER A 125 9.61 -23.88 7.93
CA SER A 125 10.64 -22.90 7.62
C SER A 125 11.98 -23.31 8.20
N ASP A 126 13.07 -22.75 7.67
CA ASP A 126 14.33 -22.70 8.39
C ASP A 126 14.18 -21.90 9.70
N TYR A 127 15.04 -22.22 10.68
CA TYR A 127 15.17 -21.43 11.89
C TYR A 127 15.74 -20.03 11.58
N GLN A 128 15.11 -18.99 12.11
CA GLN A 128 15.58 -17.61 12.02
C GLN A 128 15.85 -17.04 13.41
N VAL A 129 17.02 -16.43 13.60
CA VAL A 129 17.45 -15.85 14.88
C VAL A 129 16.86 -14.46 15.05
N LEU A 130 16.19 -14.22 16.18
CA LEU A 130 15.73 -12.89 16.57
C LEU A 130 16.93 -12.01 16.93
N LYS A 131 17.24 -11.05 16.07
CA LYS A 131 18.29 -10.04 16.29
C LYS A 131 17.66 -8.73 16.77
N PRO A 132 18.35 -7.94 17.60
CA PRO A 132 17.89 -6.60 17.94
C PRO A 132 18.00 -5.68 16.73
N ALA A 133 17.03 -4.78 16.56
CA ALA A 133 17.16 -3.67 15.62
C ALA A 133 17.83 -2.45 16.29
N PRO A 134 18.79 -1.80 15.61
CA PRO A 134 19.33 -0.55 16.10
C PRO A 134 18.25 0.56 16.11
N PRO A 135 18.41 1.59 16.96
CA PRO A 135 17.52 2.73 16.94
C PRO A 135 17.66 3.50 15.61
N ILE A 136 16.53 3.96 15.04
CA ILE A 136 16.57 4.84 13.87
C ILE A 136 17.17 6.20 14.27
N ASP A 137 18.29 6.57 13.65
CA ASP A 137 18.99 7.84 13.92
C ASP A 137 18.08 9.03 13.60
N SER A 138 17.49 9.05 12.41
CA SER A 138 16.52 10.09 12.01
C SER A 138 15.70 9.69 10.79
N VAL A 139 14.47 10.22 10.73
CA VAL A 139 13.68 10.27 9.51
C VAL A 139 13.59 11.73 9.12
N THR A 140 13.78 12.05 7.84
CA THR A 140 13.76 13.42 7.34
C THR A 140 12.89 13.52 6.10
N ALA A 141 12.35 14.70 5.85
CA ALA A 141 11.57 14.99 4.65
C ALA A 141 12.17 16.18 3.91
N ARG A 142 12.22 16.11 2.59
CA ARG A 142 12.63 17.23 1.73
C ARG A 142 11.54 17.51 0.73
N TYR A 143 11.16 18.77 0.60
CA TYR A 143 10.20 19.19 -0.40
C TYR A 143 10.92 19.36 -1.75
N GLU A 144 10.53 18.57 -2.74
CA GLU A 144 11.19 18.52 -4.04
C GLU A 144 10.22 18.24 -5.19
N THR A 145 10.70 18.43 -6.43
CA THR A 145 9.97 18.07 -7.64
C THR A 145 10.51 16.74 -8.17
N LYS A 146 9.67 15.70 -8.19
CA LYS A 146 9.98 14.38 -8.74
C LYS A 146 9.48 14.28 -10.18
N VAL A 147 10.40 14.13 -11.12
CA VAL A 147 10.09 13.89 -12.54
C VAL A 147 10.07 12.38 -12.78
N THR A 148 9.02 11.87 -13.41
CA THR A 148 8.91 10.47 -13.84
C THR A 148 8.67 10.39 -15.34
N ALA A 149 8.76 9.19 -15.92
CA ALA A 149 8.42 8.98 -17.32
C ALA A 149 6.94 9.32 -17.59
N GLU A 150 6.03 9.02 -16.66
CA GLU A 150 4.61 9.35 -16.77
C GLU A 150 4.32 10.83 -16.52
N ASN A 151 5.14 11.50 -15.70
CA ASN A 151 4.98 12.93 -15.41
C ASN A 151 6.28 13.72 -15.65
N THR A 152 6.48 14.06 -16.91
CA THR A 152 7.64 14.82 -17.40
C THR A 152 7.69 16.27 -16.91
N ARG A 153 6.56 16.82 -16.46
CA ARG A 153 6.49 18.17 -15.85
C ARG A 153 6.93 18.17 -14.38
N GLY A 154 7.00 16.99 -13.77
CA GLY A 154 7.35 16.80 -12.38
C GLY A 154 6.15 16.96 -11.43
N LEU A 155 6.12 16.11 -10.41
CA LEU A 155 5.22 16.21 -9.27
C LEU A 155 5.96 16.84 -8.10
N LYS A 156 5.39 17.90 -7.51
CA LYS A 156 5.91 18.46 -6.27
C LYS A 156 5.43 17.63 -5.08
N GLY A 157 6.23 17.57 -4.02
CA GLY A 157 5.88 16.78 -2.84
C GLY A 157 7.03 16.63 -1.86
N TYR A 158 6.77 15.87 -0.79
CA TYR A 158 7.80 15.50 0.18
C TYR A 158 8.39 14.13 -0.18
N GLN A 159 9.70 14.09 -0.37
CA GLN A 159 10.50 12.87 -0.39
C GLN A 159 11.00 12.59 1.03
N PHE A 160 10.71 11.39 1.52
CA PHE A 160 11.13 10.94 2.84
C PHE A 160 12.42 10.14 2.77
N PHE A 161 13.24 10.24 3.82
CA PHE A 161 14.51 9.55 3.94
C PHE A 161 14.70 9.02 5.35
N VAL A 162 15.39 7.89 5.48
CA VAL A 162 15.84 7.35 6.77
C VAL A 162 17.37 7.33 6.85
N ASN A 163 17.86 7.60 8.06
CA ASN A 163 19.24 7.42 8.45
C ASN A 163 19.27 6.43 9.63
N THR A 164 20.15 5.44 9.56
CA THR A 164 20.34 4.45 10.63
C THR A 164 21.81 4.09 10.76
N SER A 165 22.21 3.67 11.95
CA SER A 165 23.54 3.14 12.19
C SER A 165 23.53 2.11 13.32
N ASP A 166 24.41 1.12 13.20
CA ASP A 166 24.61 0.09 14.24
C ASP A 166 26.09 0.02 14.66
N PRO A 167 26.51 0.80 15.67
CA PRO A 167 27.88 0.73 16.18
C PRO A 167 28.20 -0.63 16.82
N THR A 168 27.19 -1.43 17.16
CA THR A 168 27.36 -2.76 17.77
C THR A 168 27.51 -3.88 16.72
N ASN A 169 27.26 -3.57 15.44
CA ASN A 169 27.45 -4.48 14.32
C ASN A 169 26.62 -5.78 14.44
N ASN A 170 25.45 -5.70 15.05
CA ASN A 170 24.53 -6.82 15.25
C ASN A 170 23.72 -7.13 13.97
N THR A 171 23.49 -6.13 13.11
CA THR A 171 22.83 -6.31 11.82
C THR A 171 23.49 -5.49 10.71
N ARG A 172 23.67 -6.10 9.54
CA ARG A 172 24.17 -5.43 8.33
C ARG A 172 23.12 -5.29 7.23
N TYR A 173 21.90 -5.70 7.53
CA TYR A 173 20.83 -5.84 6.56
C TYR A 173 19.56 -5.26 7.14
N TYR A 174 18.93 -4.39 6.36
CA TYR A 174 17.84 -3.56 6.83
C TYR A 174 16.69 -3.63 5.85
N ARG A 175 15.47 -3.62 6.39
CA ARG A 175 14.24 -3.35 5.66
C ARG A 175 13.48 -2.24 6.36
N TRP A 176 12.78 -1.42 5.59
CA TRP A 176 11.82 -0.47 6.13
C TRP A 176 10.43 -0.70 5.55
N SER A 177 9.42 -0.52 6.39
CA SER A 177 8.04 -0.25 6.00
C SER A 177 7.63 1.14 6.51
N ALA A 178 6.55 1.68 5.97
CA ALA A 178 6.05 2.97 6.38
C ALA A 178 4.52 2.97 6.47
N GLU A 179 4.02 3.58 7.53
CA GLU A 179 2.61 3.91 7.73
C GLU A 179 2.45 5.42 7.65
N GLU A 180 1.45 5.86 6.90
CA GLU A 180 1.10 7.25 6.74
C GLU A 180 -0.17 7.59 7.50
N THR A 181 -0.24 8.80 8.05
CA THR A 181 -1.48 9.34 8.59
C THR A 181 -1.59 10.81 8.22
N TRP A 182 -2.74 11.24 7.71
CA TRP A 182 -2.95 12.64 7.35
C TRP A 182 -4.28 13.16 7.87
N GLU A 183 -4.29 14.45 8.17
CA GLU A 183 -5.49 15.20 8.51
C GLU A 183 -6.16 15.74 7.24
N TYR A 184 -7.48 15.64 7.19
CA TYR A 184 -8.29 16.17 6.10
C TYR A 184 -9.65 16.63 6.61
N HIS A 185 -10.24 17.60 5.92
CA HIS A 185 -11.49 18.22 6.34
C HIS A 185 -12.61 18.02 5.30
N ALA A 186 -13.86 17.98 5.78
CA ALA A 186 -15.02 18.07 4.90
C ALA A 186 -15.08 19.47 4.26
N PRO A 187 -15.23 19.58 2.93
CA PRO A 187 -15.27 20.86 2.24
C PRO A 187 -16.41 21.79 2.65
N TYR A 188 -17.54 21.23 3.09
CA TYR A 188 -18.73 22.00 3.45
C TYR A 188 -19.27 21.61 4.83
N GLU A 189 -19.83 22.59 5.53
CA GLU A 189 -20.62 22.37 6.73
C GLU A 189 -22.08 22.08 6.33
N VAL A 190 -22.69 21.10 7.01
CA VAL A 190 -24.12 20.82 6.88
C VAL A 190 -24.93 21.82 7.70
N VAL A 191 -25.95 22.40 7.08
CA VAL A 191 -26.89 23.32 7.72
C VAL A 191 -28.31 22.73 7.72
N PHE A 192 -28.63 21.97 6.67
CA PHE A 192 -29.93 21.32 6.53
C PHE A 192 -29.79 19.85 6.15
N MET A 193 -30.80 19.07 6.52
CA MET A 193 -30.99 17.68 6.07
C MET A 193 -32.39 17.54 5.46
N TRP A 194 -32.47 16.81 4.36
CA TRP A 194 -33.72 16.41 3.74
C TRP A 194 -33.88 14.89 3.79
N ASP A 195 -34.99 14.44 4.39
CA ASP A 195 -35.39 13.03 4.51
C ASP A 195 -36.85 12.80 4.04
N GLY A 196 -37.34 13.70 3.18
CA GLY A 196 -38.77 13.86 2.86
C GLY A 196 -39.40 15.06 3.58
N THR A 197 -38.70 15.63 4.56
CA THR A 197 -38.99 16.95 5.14
C THR A 197 -37.66 17.70 5.34
N LEU A 198 -37.70 19.03 5.23
CA LEU A 198 -36.51 19.86 5.42
C LEU A 198 -36.32 20.19 6.91
N HIS A 199 -35.16 19.87 7.45
CA HIS A 199 -34.79 20.15 8.84
C HIS A 199 -33.52 21.00 8.89
N PHE A 200 -33.42 21.90 9.87
CA PHE A 200 -32.10 22.36 10.30
C PHE A 200 -31.37 21.17 10.94
N PHE A 201 -30.11 20.97 10.55
CA PHE A 201 -29.36 19.80 10.98
C PHE A 201 -27.88 20.11 11.16
N SER A 202 -27.31 19.52 12.21
CA SER A 202 -25.87 19.44 12.45
C SER A 202 -25.56 18.04 12.98
N PHE A 203 -24.38 17.52 12.65
CA PHE A 203 -23.93 16.25 13.22
C PHE A 203 -23.74 16.38 14.75
N PRO A 204 -24.03 15.31 15.52
CA PRO A 204 -23.83 15.32 16.97
C PRO A 204 -22.34 15.27 17.37
N ASP A 205 -21.49 14.79 16.47
CA ASP A 205 -20.04 14.68 16.59
C ASP A 205 -19.32 15.46 15.48
N ASN A 206 -18.00 15.65 15.61
CA ASN A 206 -17.22 16.36 14.59
C ASN A 206 -17.13 15.50 13.31
N ARG A 207 -17.75 15.97 12.22
CA ARG A 207 -17.62 15.38 10.87
C ARG A 207 -16.87 16.28 9.90
N SER A 208 -16.29 17.36 10.41
CA SER A 208 -15.53 18.34 9.64
C SER A 208 -14.05 18.03 9.62
N THR A 209 -13.50 17.38 10.65
CA THR A 209 -12.07 17.03 10.74
C THR A 209 -11.89 15.54 10.96
N CYS A 210 -11.12 14.90 10.09
CA CYS A 210 -10.81 13.48 10.17
C CYS A 210 -9.32 13.21 9.93
N TRP A 211 -8.89 12.04 10.38
CA TRP A 211 -7.59 11.46 10.08
C TRP A 211 -7.77 10.16 9.32
N LYS A 212 -6.89 9.90 8.35
CA LYS A 212 -6.82 8.61 7.67
C LYS A 212 -5.44 8.05 7.81
N THR A 213 -5.37 6.80 8.26
CA THR A 213 -4.15 6.01 8.38
C THR A 213 -4.14 4.93 7.31
N SER A 214 -2.99 4.73 6.67
CA SER A 214 -2.79 3.69 5.67
C SER A 214 -1.37 3.18 5.71
N ASP A 215 -1.17 1.89 5.43
CA ASP A 215 0.15 1.38 5.09
C ASP A 215 0.57 1.86 3.70
N ILE A 216 1.86 2.12 3.53
CA ILE A 216 2.47 2.37 2.22
C ILE A 216 2.93 1.03 1.67
N PRO A 217 2.37 0.53 0.55
CA PRO A 217 2.67 -0.79 -0.01
C PRO A 217 4.00 -0.77 -0.79
N ALA A 218 5.07 -0.39 -0.12
CA ALA A 218 6.42 -0.32 -0.66
C ALA A 218 7.40 -1.06 0.24
N ILE A 219 8.34 -1.75 -0.37
CA ILE A 219 9.44 -2.43 0.30
C ILE A 219 10.69 -1.59 0.05
N TYR A 220 11.41 -1.28 1.12
CA TYR A 220 12.70 -0.60 1.04
C TYR A 220 13.74 -1.48 1.72
N THR A 221 14.82 -1.82 1.02
CA THR A 221 15.93 -2.60 1.58
C THR A 221 17.27 -1.93 1.35
N ALA A 222 18.20 -2.12 2.29
CA ALA A 222 19.59 -1.72 2.12
C ALA A 222 20.52 -2.55 3.00
N THR A 223 21.81 -2.55 2.67
CA THR A 223 22.83 -3.29 3.42
C THR A 223 24.11 -2.47 3.56
N THR A 224 24.79 -2.68 4.68
CA THR A 224 26.12 -2.15 5.00
C THR A 224 27.20 -3.24 4.97
N ARG A 225 26.89 -4.43 4.42
CA ARG A 225 27.81 -5.59 4.35
C ARG A 225 29.17 -5.23 3.75
N ASP A 226 29.14 -4.47 2.66
CA ASP A 226 30.33 -4.11 1.89
C ASP A 226 30.88 -2.72 2.28
N MET A 227 30.45 -2.17 3.43
CA MET A 227 30.84 -0.85 3.95
C MET A 227 31.74 -0.98 5.18
N SER A 228 32.67 -0.03 5.36
CA SER A 228 33.57 0.00 6.52
C SER A 228 32.85 0.31 7.84
N GLU A 229 31.76 1.07 7.77
CA GLU A 229 30.93 1.43 8.91
C GLU A 229 29.51 0.94 8.69
N ASP A 230 28.84 0.56 9.79
CA ASP A 230 27.43 0.20 9.76
C ASP A 230 26.57 1.47 9.85
N ARG A 231 26.52 2.19 8.74
CA ARG A 231 25.86 3.50 8.68
C ARG A 231 25.25 3.71 7.32
N LEU A 232 23.95 3.93 7.29
CA LEU A 232 23.20 4.29 6.09
C LEU A 232 22.64 5.69 6.26
N THR A 233 22.90 6.56 5.29
CA THR A 233 22.43 7.94 5.30
C THR A 233 21.62 8.27 4.07
N ASN A 234 20.51 8.97 4.27
CA ASN A 234 19.58 9.41 3.22
C ASN A 234 19.07 8.25 2.35
N VAL A 235 18.75 7.11 2.95
CA VAL A 235 18.04 6.03 2.24
C VAL A 235 16.65 6.54 1.86
N LYS A 236 16.32 6.55 0.57
CA LYS A 236 15.04 7.05 0.07
C LYS A 236 13.91 6.11 0.46
N LEU A 237 12.84 6.68 1.03
CA LEU A 237 11.59 5.99 1.32
C LEU A 237 10.47 6.51 0.39
N SER A 238 9.27 6.69 0.93
CA SER A 238 8.09 7.15 0.19
C SER A 238 8.24 8.58 -0.33
N PHE A 239 7.52 8.87 -1.42
CA PHE A 239 7.29 10.21 -1.92
C PHE A 239 5.79 10.49 -1.88
N VAL A 240 5.40 11.59 -1.24
CA VAL A 240 4.01 12.03 -1.16
C VAL A 240 3.87 13.29 -1.98
N SER A 241 3.03 13.24 -3.02
CA SER A 241 2.86 14.36 -3.94
C SER A 241 1.73 15.30 -3.53
N THR A 242 1.77 16.54 -4.05
CA THR A 242 0.66 17.49 -4.01
C THR A 242 -0.49 17.11 -4.96
N GLY A 243 -0.41 15.98 -5.66
CA GLY A 243 -1.50 15.42 -6.47
C GLY A 243 -2.66 14.84 -5.66
N SER A 244 -2.65 15.00 -4.34
CA SER A 244 -3.75 14.67 -3.44
C SER A 244 -3.76 15.66 -2.27
N GLU A 245 -4.89 15.74 -1.57
CA GLU A 245 -5.09 16.61 -0.41
C GLU A 245 -4.33 16.18 0.86
N ARG A 246 -3.59 15.07 0.80
CA ARG A 246 -2.87 14.48 1.94
C ARG A 246 -1.86 15.43 2.58
N LEU A 247 -1.36 16.40 1.82
CA LEU A 247 -0.43 17.43 2.28
C LEU A 247 -1.12 18.79 2.53
N LYS A 248 -2.45 18.85 2.60
CA LYS A 248 -3.18 20.12 2.79
C LYS A 248 -3.01 20.70 4.19
N TRP A 249 -3.05 19.83 5.21
CA TRP A 249 -3.08 20.26 6.62
C TRP A 249 -1.85 19.78 7.37
N ARG A 250 -1.79 18.50 7.73
CA ARG A 250 -0.63 17.93 8.40
C ARG A 250 -0.53 16.46 8.05
N TYR A 251 0.71 15.99 7.93
CA TYR A 251 1.02 14.65 7.48
C TYR A 251 2.04 14.02 8.43
N SER A 252 1.81 12.76 8.79
CA SER A 252 2.67 11.95 9.63
C SER A 252 3.17 10.74 8.86
N LEU A 253 4.44 10.40 9.07
CA LEU A 253 5.04 9.15 8.60
C LEU A 253 5.63 8.41 9.79
N LEU A 254 5.19 7.18 10.03
CA LEU A 254 5.84 6.22 10.91
C LEU A 254 6.67 5.28 10.08
N VAL A 255 7.98 5.28 10.31
CA VAL A 255 8.91 4.33 9.69
C VAL A 255 9.18 3.21 10.67
N THR A 256 9.01 1.96 10.23
CA THR A 256 9.41 0.76 10.97
C THR A 256 10.63 0.16 10.28
N GLU A 257 11.73 0.06 11.01
CA GLU A 257 12.98 -0.58 10.60
C GLU A 257 13.04 -2.00 11.15
N TYR A 258 13.46 -2.93 10.30
CA TYR A 258 13.60 -4.35 10.59
C TYR A 258 15.06 -4.76 10.44
N SER A 259 15.62 -5.42 11.46
CA SER A 259 16.95 -6.04 11.37
C SER A 259 16.85 -7.41 10.71
N LEU A 260 17.53 -7.61 9.57
CA LEU A 260 17.39 -8.83 8.78
C LEU A 260 18.59 -9.77 8.90
N SER A 261 18.34 -11.07 8.68
CA SER A 261 19.38 -12.03 8.28
C SER A 261 19.79 -11.78 6.81
N ALA A 262 20.91 -12.37 6.39
CA ALA A 262 21.36 -12.23 5.00
C ALA A 262 20.33 -12.87 4.04
N GLU A 263 19.79 -14.01 4.42
CA GLU A 263 18.77 -14.77 3.70
C GLU A 263 17.46 -13.97 3.60
N SER A 264 17.00 -13.39 4.73
CA SER A 264 15.82 -12.50 4.72
C SER A 264 16.03 -11.30 3.81
N TYR A 265 17.23 -10.71 3.81
CA TYR A 265 17.53 -9.58 2.95
C TYR A 265 17.46 -9.93 1.47
N GLU A 266 18.04 -11.05 1.04
CA GLU A 266 17.97 -11.45 -0.36
C GLU A 266 16.53 -11.67 -0.84
N PHE A 267 15.68 -12.28 0.01
CA PHE A 267 14.25 -12.42 -0.27
C PHE A 267 13.55 -11.06 -0.45
N TRP A 268 13.64 -10.17 0.54
CA TRP A 268 12.96 -8.86 0.51
C TRP A 268 13.51 -7.92 -0.57
N ASN A 269 14.83 -7.93 -0.80
CA ASN A 269 15.48 -7.18 -1.88
C ASN A 269 15.06 -7.72 -3.26
N GLY A 270 14.87 -9.04 -3.38
CA GLY A 270 14.29 -9.66 -4.57
C GLY A 270 12.89 -9.12 -4.85
N LEU A 271 12.03 -9.10 -3.83
CA LEU A 271 10.66 -8.57 -3.93
C LEU A 271 10.63 -7.07 -4.25
N GLU A 272 11.48 -6.27 -3.61
CA GLU A 272 11.63 -4.84 -3.91
C GLU A 272 12.00 -4.64 -5.39
N LYS A 273 12.98 -5.40 -5.90
CA LYS A 273 13.42 -5.28 -7.30
C LYS A 273 12.38 -5.72 -8.31
N GLN A 274 11.49 -6.65 -7.95
CA GLN A 274 10.40 -7.09 -8.84
C GLN A 274 9.24 -6.09 -8.83
N THR A 275 8.87 -5.57 -7.65
CA THR A 275 7.78 -4.59 -7.50
C THR A 275 8.12 -3.23 -8.11
N GLN A 276 9.39 -2.80 -8.07
CA GLN A 276 9.85 -1.54 -8.67
C GLN A 276 9.99 -1.57 -10.20
N LYS A 277 9.90 -2.75 -10.85
CA LYS A 277 10.16 -2.90 -12.29
C LYS A 277 8.91 -2.91 -13.18
N THR A 278 7.72 -2.72 -12.62
CA THR A 278 6.47 -2.70 -13.37
C THR A 278 6.26 -1.32 -14.02
N GLY A 279 6.15 -1.26 -15.35
CA GLY A 279 5.76 -0.08 -16.13
C GLY A 279 6.67 0.34 -17.29
N GLY A 280 7.70 -0.44 -17.66
CA GLY A 280 8.69 -0.08 -18.69
C GLY A 280 8.61 -0.92 -19.98
N LEU A 281 9.11 -0.41 -21.11
CA LEU A 281 9.27 -1.20 -22.36
C LEU A 281 10.38 -2.28 -22.28
N TYR A 282 11.11 -2.34 -21.16
CA TYR A 282 12.25 -3.25 -20.91
C TYR A 282 12.13 -3.92 -19.53
N GLU A 283 10.99 -4.53 -19.24
CA GLU A 283 10.81 -5.31 -18.01
C GLU A 283 11.66 -6.58 -18.08
N ALA A 284 12.40 -6.86 -17.00
CA ALA A 284 13.01 -8.17 -16.83
C ALA A 284 11.90 -9.16 -16.45
N GLN A 285 11.91 -10.35 -17.04
CA GLN A 285 10.96 -11.40 -16.67
C GLN A 285 11.06 -11.66 -15.15
N PRO A 286 9.93 -11.65 -14.40
CA PRO A 286 9.93 -12.04 -13.01
C PRO A 286 10.54 -13.43 -12.84
N TYR A 287 11.38 -13.61 -11.83
CA TYR A 287 11.96 -14.90 -11.47
C TYR A 287 11.36 -15.38 -10.16
N MET A 288 11.37 -16.68 -9.92
CA MET A 288 10.92 -17.21 -8.63
C MET A 288 11.91 -16.77 -7.55
N ILE A 289 11.43 -16.07 -6.53
CA ILE A 289 12.22 -15.75 -5.35
C ILE A 289 12.08 -16.94 -4.41
N GLU A 290 13.19 -17.62 -4.16
CA GLU A 290 13.21 -18.78 -3.26
C GLU A 290 12.95 -18.33 -1.82
N GLY A 291 12.00 -19.01 -1.19
CA GLY A 291 11.66 -18.84 0.21
C GLY A 291 12.58 -19.62 1.15
N ASN A 292 12.30 -19.54 2.45
CA ASN A 292 12.91 -20.42 3.45
C ASN A 292 11.95 -21.51 3.96
N ILE A 293 10.87 -21.79 3.23
CA ILE A 293 9.83 -22.75 3.61
C ILE A 293 9.86 -23.92 2.63
N SER A 294 9.83 -25.14 3.17
CA SER A 294 9.84 -26.38 2.39
C SER A 294 8.75 -27.35 2.85
N CYS A 295 8.24 -28.16 1.93
CA CYS A 295 7.31 -29.24 2.25
C CYS A 295 8.11 -30.47 2.71
N VAL A 296 7.98 -30.85 3.97
CA VAL A 296 8.71 -32.01 4.54
C VAL A 296 7.99 -33.33 4.28
N SER A 297 6.69 -33.30 3.97
CA SER A 297 5.93 -34.48 3.55
C SER A 297 6.16 -34.84 2.07
N THR A 298 6.33 -33.83 1.22
CA THR A 298 6.53 -33.98 -0.24
C THR A 298 7.71 -33.11 -0.70
N PRO A 299 8.96 -33.61 -0.66
CA PRO A 299 10.15 -32.79 -0.88
C PRO A 299 10.29 -32.12 -2.26
N ASP A 300 9.59 -32.64 -3.28
CA ASP A 300 9.58 -32.07 -4.64
C ASP A 300 8.52 -30.96 -4.82
N GLU A 301 7.69 -30.72 -3.80
CA GLU A 301 6.66 -29.68 -3.83
C GLU A 301 7.29 -28.29 -3.65
N VAL A 302 6.96 -27.39 -4.58
CA VAL A 302 7.38 -25.99 -4.51
C VAL A 302 6.44 -25.22 -3.58
N VAL A 303 7.03 -24.46 -2.67
CA VAL A 303 6.31 -23.58 -1.73
C VAL A 303 6.83 -22.17 -1.93
N LEU A 304 5.94 -21.18 -1.85
CA LEU A 304 6.27 -19.78 -1.97
C LEU A 304 6.13 -19.05 -0.63
N GLY A 305 6.81 -17.91 -0.54
CA GLY A 305 6.76 -17.06 0.63
C GLY A 305 7.93 -17.29 1.58
N PHE A 306 7.90 -16.63 2.73
CA PHE A 306 9.04 -16.56 3.63
C PHE A 306 8.57 -16.33 5.07
N PHE A 307 9.23 -17.00 6.01
CA PHE A 307 9.07 -16.72 7.42
C PHE A 307 10.26 -15.91 7.94
N CYS A 308 9.98 -14.70 8.40
CA CYS A 308 10.99 -13.77 8.90
C CYS A 308 10.88 -13.62 10.42
N VAL A 309 12.02 -13.51 11.10
CA VAL A 309 12.09 -13.15 12.53
C VAL A 309 12.99 -11.93 12.65
N SER A 310 12.50 -10.84 13.21
CA SER A 310 13.20 -9.55 13.15
C SER A 310 12.91 -8.66 14.35
N GLY A 311 13.95 -8.11 14.98
CA GLY A 311 13.76 -6.99 15.87
C GLY A 311 13.29 -5.77 15.09
N VAL A 312 12.52 -4.90 15.75
CA VAL A 312 12.00 -3.69 15.12
C VAL A 312 12.30 -2.42 15.89
N SER A 313 12.45 -1.34 15.13
CA SER A 313 12.69 0.01 15.64
C SER A 313 11.80 0.98 14.89
N LYS A 314 11.17 1.91 15.59
CA LYS A 314 10.14 2.78 15.04
C LYS A 314 10.46 4.25 15.24
N LYS A 315 10.22 5.07 14.23
CA LYS A 315 10.35 6.53 14.33
C LYS A 315 9.29 7.23 13.52
N ARG A 316 8.54 8.11 14.20
CA ARG A 316 7.50 8.94 13.60
C ARG A 316 8.02 10.36 13.39
N ILE A 317 7.66 10.96 12.26
CA ILE A 317 7.85 12.40 12.02
C ILE A 317 6.57 13.02 11.48
N PHE A 318 6.51 14.34 11.57
CA PHE A 318 5.45 15.17 11.01
C PHE A 318 6.01 16.16 10.00
N VAL A 319 5.23 16.44 8.96
CA VAL A 319 5.43 17.58 8.07
C VAL A 319 4.16 18.41 8.04
N GLY A 320 4.33 19.73 7.98
CA GLY A 320 3.22 20.67 7.83
C GLY A 320 2.62 20.66 6.42
N PRO A 321 1.72 21.62 6.13
CA PRO A 321 1.15 21.80 4.80
C PRO A 321 2.23 21.92 3.73
N ALA A 322 1.96 21.38 2.54
CA ALA A 322 2.79 21.66 1.39
C ALA A 322 2.79 23.18 1.10
N PRO A 323 3.93 23.77 0.67
CA PRO A 323 4.02 25.17 0.30
C PRO A 323 3.28 25.50 -1.02
N ASP A 324 2.97 24.50 -1.84
CA ASP A 324 2.18 24.65 -3.05
C ASP A 324 0.76 24.13 -2.86
N PRO A 325 -0.22 24.62 -3.65
CA PRO A 325 -1.56 24.07 -3.68
C PRO A 325 -1.56 22.56 -3.94
N VAL A 326 -2.39 21.86 -3.18
CA VAL A 326 -2.67 20.44 -3.35
C VAL A 326 -3.90 20.24 -4.23
N TYR A 327 -3.96 19.09 -4.90
CA TYR A 327 -5.17 18.66 -5.60
C TYR A 327 -6.19 18.17 -4.57
N GLU A 328 -7.26 18.93 -4.43
CA GLU A 328 -8.35 18.64 -3.50
C GLU A 328 -9.46 17.83 -4.16
N MET A 329 -10.24 17.14 -3.34
CA MET A 329 -11.46 16.52 -3.82
C MET A 329 -12.41 17.57 -4.39
N VAL A 330 -13.08 17.24 -5.50
CA VAL A 330 -14.08 18.13 -6.10
C VAL A 330 -15.45 17.79 -5.51
N CYS A 331 -16.09 18.79 -4.92
CA CYS A 331 -17.47 18.70 -4.45
C CYS A 331 -18.35 19.65 -5.25
N ASN A 332 -19.07 19.08 -6.23
CA ASN A 332 -20.02 19.83 -7.05
C ASN A 332 -21.25 20.17 -6.21
N LEU A 333 -21.58 21.46 -6.13
CA LEU A 333 -22.75 21.94 -5.43
C LEU A 333 -23.94 22.01 -6.39
N ASP A 334 -24.97 21.24 -6.11
CA ASP A 334 -26.24 21.29 -6.79
C ASP A 334 -27.15 22.30 -6.10
N LYS A 335 -27.30 23.46 -6.73
CA LYS A 335 -28.12 24.54 -6.17
C LYS A 335 -29.58 24.09 -6.09
N ILE A 336 -30.17 24.24 -4.90
CA ILE A 336 -31.59 23.98 -4.68
C ILE A 336 -32.40 25.24 -5.00
N GLY A 337 -33.47 25.08 -5.77
CA GLY A 337 -34.35 26.18 -6.15
C GLY A 337 -35.39 25.77 -7.19
N PRO A 338 -36.08 26.72 -7.85
CA PRO A 338 -37.23 26.40 -8.71
C PRO A 338 -36.95 25.48 -9.91
N ARG A 339 -35.68 25.34 -10.32
CA ARG A 339 -35.27 24.46 -11.43
C ARG A 339 -34.72 23.10 -10.95
N ASN A 340 -34.45 22.96 -9.67
CA ASN A 340 -33.95 21.76 -9.01
C ASN A 340 -34.52 21.75 -7.58
N PRO A 341 -35.85 21.54 -7.43
CA PRO A 341 -36.48 21.53 -6.12
C PRO A 341 -36.01 20.31 -5.32
N ILE A 342 -35.86 20.46 -4.00
CA ILE A 342 -35.33 19.37 -3.15
C ILE A 342 -36.31 18.18 -3.09
N GLU A 343 -37.59 18.46 -3.29
CA GLU A 343 -38.70 17.50 -3.33
C GLU A 343 -38.60 16.51 -4.50
N ASP A 344 -37.83 16.83 -5.54
CA ASP A 344 -37.63 15.94 -6.70
C ASP A 344 -36.54 14.88 -6.46
N TYR A 345 -35.79 14.96 -5.36
CA TYR A 345 -34.77 13.94 -5.02
C TYR A 345 -35.47 12.62 -4.63
N PRO A 346 -35.04 11.47 -5.17
CA PRO A 346 -35.67 10.19 -4.85
C PRO A 346 -35.37 9.77 -3.41
N GLU A 347 -36.29 9.03 -2.79
CA GLU A 347 -36.11 8.51 -1.42
C GLU A 347 -34.83 7.67 -1.26
N SER A 348 -34.36 7.02 -2.34
CA SER A 348 -33.09 6.29 -2.35
C SER A 348 -31.85 7.17 -2.13
N ALA A 349 -31.96 8.49 -2.31
CA ALA A 349 -30.90 9.45 -2.03
C ALA A 349 -30.94 10.00 -0.60
N TYR A 350 -31.97 9.67 0.18
CA TYR A 350 -32.13 10.17 1.54
C TYR A 350 -31.16 9.47 2.51
N PRO A 351 -30.67 10.17 3.56
CA PRO A 351 -30.79 11.62 3.77
C PRO A 351 -29.88 12.42 2.83
N VAL A 352 -30.38 13.57 2.35
CA VAL A 352 -29.61 14.55 1.56
C VAL A 352 -29.13 15.66 2.47
N TYR A 353 -27.82 15.91 2.51
CA TYR A 353 -27.23 17.02 3.27
C TYR A 353 -27.09 18.26 2.40
N LEU A 354 -27.36 19.41 3.00
CA LEU A 354 -27.27 20.70 2.32
C LEU A 354 -26.44 21.69 3.13
N THR A 355 -25.63 22.47 2.42
CA THR A 355 -25.06 23.71 2.96
C THR A 355 -26.06 24.85 2.75
N GLY A 356 -25.95 25.91 3.54
CA GLY A 356 -26.83 27.07 3.48
C GLY A 356 -26.07 28.37 3.68
N THR A 357 -26.19 29.28 2.71
CA THR A 357 -25.69 30.65 2.85
C THR A 357 -26.83 31.59 3.19
N LEU A 358 -26.76 32.28 4.34
CA LEU A 358 -27.76 33.26 4.75
C LEU A 358 -27.72 34.48 3.81
N LEU A 359 -28.87 34.83 3.23
CA LEU A 359 -29.03 35.97 2.34
C LEU A 359 -29.47 37.22 3.12
N PRO A 360 -29.21 38.44 2.59
CA PRO A 360 -29.59 39.69 3.26
C PRO A 360 -31.09 39.83 3.59
N GLY A 361 -31.96 39.09 2.88
CA GLY A 361 -33.41 39.07 3.12
C GLY A 361 -33.89 38.05 4.16
N GLY A 362 -32.98 37.34 4.86
CA GLY A 362 -33.31 36.38 5.90
C GLY A 362 -33.60 34.94 5.43
N GLY A 363 -33.60 34.68 4.12
CA GLY A 363 -33.68 33.33 3.56
C GLY A 363 -32.31 32.69 3.33
N TYR A 364 -32.27 31.38 3.07
CA TYR A 364 -31.03 30.66 2.75
C TYR A 364 -30.94 30.35 1.25
N ALA A 365 -29.76 30.55 0.67
CA ALA A 365 -29.38 29.90 -0.57
C ALA A 365 -28.82 28.51 -0.24
N MET A 366 -29.55 27.46 -0.59
CA MET A 366 -29.19 26.08 -0.29
C MET A 366 -28.54 25.39 -1.49
N ALA A 367 -27.59 24.51 -1.21
CA ALA A 367 -27.03 23.62 -2.20
C ALA A 367 -26.74 22.25 -1.58
N ALA A 368 -27.06 21.20 -2.33
CA ALA A 368 -26.73 19.82 -1.99
C ALA A 368 -25.41 19.40 -2.63
N SER A 369 -24.81 18.34 -2.10
CA SER A 369 -23.66 17.66 -2.71
C SER A 369 -23.64 16.22 -2.22
N GLU A 370 -22.65 15.45 -2.67
CA GLU A 370 -22.41 14.10 -2.17
C GLU A 370 -22.11 14.11 -0.67
N ARG A 371 -22.53 13.06 0.06
CA ARG A 371 -22.37 12.97 1.53
C ARG A 371 -20.92 13.18 2.00
N ARG A 372 -19.94 12.66 1.25
CA ARG A 372 -18.50 12.82 1.51
C ARG A 372 -18.01 14.28 1.53
N CYS A 373 -18.80 15.22 1.02
CA CYS A 373 -18.48 16.64 1.03
C CYS A 373 -18.86 17.33 2.35
N PHE A 374 -19.71 16.68 3.16
CA PHE A 374 -20.19 17.16 4.45
C PHE A 374 -19.72 16.29 5.62
N ASP A 375 -19.53 14.99 5.36
CA ASP A 375 -19.10 14.01 6.34
C ASP A 375 -17.74 13.43 5.94
N CYS A 376 -16.69 13.78 6.69
CA CYS A 376 -15.35 13.27 6.43
C CYS A 376 -15.22 11.76 6.67
N LEU A 377 -16.07 11.12 7.48
CA LEU A 377 -16.02 9.66 7.73
C LEU A 377 -16.39 8.84 6.48
N GLU A 378 -17.21 9.38 5.58
CA GLU A 378 -17.56 8.75 4.30
C GLU A 378 -16.33 8.57 3.38
N ARG A 379 -15.17 9.15 3.74
CA ARG A 379 -13.90 9.04 3.00
C ARG A 379 -12.95 7.96 3.57
N GLY A 380 -13.44 7.20 4.55
CA GLY A 380 -12.75 6.05 5.13
C GLY A 380 -11.69 6.41 6.16
N GLY A 381 -11.81 7.56 6.83
CA GLY A 381 -11.01 7.89 8.01
C GLY A 381 -11.83 7.88 9.29
N THR A 382 -11.25 8.42 10.35
CA THR A 382 -11.85 8.53 11.68
C THR A 382 -11.84 9.98 12.15
N ASN A 383 -12.85 10.37 12.92
CA ASN A 383 -12.93 11.67 13.61
C ASN A 383 -12.36 11.60 15.03
N VAL A 384 -11.82 10.44 15.42
CA VAL A 384 -11.02 10.28 16.63
C VAL A 384 -9.58 10.63 16.30
N LYS A 385 -9.08 11.71 16.91
CA LYS A 385 -7.69 12.13 16.76
C LYS A 385 -6.76 11.01 17.26
N PRO A 386 -5.78 10.55 16.47
CA PRO A 386 -4.83 9.54 16.93
C PRO A 386 -4.02 10.02 18.14
N ASP A 387 -3.75 9.13 19.11
CA ASP A 387 -3.02 9.49 20.34
C ASP A 387 -1.60 10.00 20.08
N PHE A 388 -0.97 9.55 18.99
CA PHE A 388 0.34 10.00 18.56
C PHE A 388 0.32 11.35 17.82
N TRP A 389 -0.85 11.91 17.51
CA TRP A 389 -0.97 13.09 16.65
C TRP A 389 -0.63 14.37 17.40
N GLU A 390 0.52 14.96 17.05
CA GLU A 390 1.00 16.23 17.61
C GLU A 390 0.45 17.41 16.81
N ASP A 391 -0.04 18.45 17.50
CA ASP A 391 -0.56 19.69 16.89
C ASP A 391 0.50 20.64 16.32
#